data_AF-A0A953TFQ4-F1
#
_entry.id   AF-A0A953TFQ4-F1
#
_cell.length_a   1.000
_cell.length_b   1.000
_cell.length_c   1.000
_cell.angle_alpha   90.00
_cell.angle_beta   90.00
_cell.angle_gamma   90.00
#
_symmetry.space_group_name_H-M   'P 1'
#
loop_
_entity.id
_entity.type
_entity.pdbx_description
1 polymer ?
#
loop_
_entity_poly.entity_id
_entity_poly.type
_entity_poly.pdbx_seq_one_letter_code
_entity_poly.pdbx_strand_id
1 'polypeptide(L)'
;MQASETSLTLKARKSFHASLLSTGVLRIISRKNAKAGMATTYPSNADGDSAASIAIAQAIFDQIQSQPRGKVAGHISGNTFERTIRSFIKETFSALKSVRRGKGKSNKKAFFEHKFFESAKKSDELTILLVRARKGQAPHIAVVTGEPLPSRLADLALGTAGIDCVYHLALPELMKAVESLKIEDSWRLVRAMVDGKRLKDIAELPFDLAVTDDL
;
A
#
# COMPACT_ATOMS: atom_id res chain seq x y z
N MET A 1 -7.42 -4.35 24.36
CA MET A 1 -7.89 -4.61 22.97
C MET A 1 -6.82 -4.39 21.90
N GLN A 2 -5.85 -3.46 22.06
CA GLN A 2 -4.90 -3.10 20.99
C GLN A 2 -3.85 -4.17 20.61
N ALA A 3 -3.28 -4.94 21.55
CA ALA A 3 -2.14 -5.82 21.24
C ALA A 3 -2.44 -6.97 20.26
N SER A 4 -3.65 -7.55 20.31
CA SER A 4 -4.06 -8.64 19.42
C SER A 4 -4.34 -8.18 17.98
N GLU A 5 -4.84 -6.95 17.83
CA GLU A 5 -5.12 -6.34 16.52
C GLU A 5 -3.82 -5.94 15.81
N THR A 6 -2.85 -5.36 16.53
CA THR A 6 -1.51 -5.05 16.00
C THR A 6 -0.75 -6.30 15.55
N SER A 7 -0.85 -7.40 16.30
CA SER A 7 -0.20 -8.66 15.91
C SER A 7 -0.81 -9.27 14.64
N LEU A 8 -2.12 -9.09 14.42
CA LEU A 8 -2.84 -9.61 13.26
C LEU A 8 -2.48 -8.86 11.99
N THR A 9 -2.46 -7.53 12.05
CA THR A 9 -2.12 -6.69 10.88
C THR A 9 -0.67 -6.76 10.51
N LEU A 10 0.23 -6.89 11.49
CA LEU A 10 1.65 -7.13 11.21
C LEU A 10 1.85 -8.46 10.44
N LYS A 11 1.13 -9.52 10.83
CA LYS A 11 1.17 -10.81 10.12
C LYS A 11 0.62 -10.70 8.71
N ALA A 12 -0.54 -10.07 8.54
CA ALA A 12 -1.15 -9.85 7.23
C ALA A 12 -0.25 -9.01 6.31
N ARG A 13 0.38 -7.96 6.85
CA ARG A 13 1.35 -7.11 6.15
C ARG A 13 2.58 -7.89 5.69
N LYS A 14 3.14 -8.76 6.55
CA LYS A 14 4.26 -9.64 6.17
C LYS A 14 3.87 -10.63 5.06
N SER A 15 2.68 -11.23 5.14
CA SER A 15 2.15 -12.10 4.08
C SER A 15 1.91 -11.32 2.77
N PHE A 16 1.44 -10.07 2.87
CA PHE A 16 1.25 -9.18 1.73
C PHE A 16 2.57 -8.88 1.03
N HIS A 17 3.61 -8.48 1.77
CA HIS A 17 4.96 -8.28 1.23
C HIS A 17 5.53 -9.54 0.59
N ALA A 18 5.38 -10.70 1.24
CA ALA A 18 5.78 -11.98 0.65
C ALA A 18 5.05 -12.24 -0.68
N SER A 19 3.77 -11.86 -0.78
CA SER A 19 2.98 -12.00 -1.99
C SER A 19 3.41 -11.02 -3.09
N LEU A 20 3.80 -9.78 -2.76
CA LEU A 20 4.36 -8.83 -3.73
C LEU A 20 5.63 -9.40 -4.39
N LEU A 21 6.51 -10.03 -3.61
CA LEU A 21 7.73 -10.68 -4.10
C LEU A 21 7.43 -11.93 -4.92
N SER A 22 6.64 -12.87 -4.37
CA SER A 22 6.40 -14.17 -5.02
C SER A 22 5.62 -14.08 -6.31
N THR A 23 4.79 -13.04 -6.45
CA THR A 23 3.99 -12.81 -7.66
C THR A 23 4.70 -11.96 -8.71
N GLY A 24 5.91 -11.47 -8.41
CA GLY A 24 6.70 -10.64 -9.31
C GLY A 24 6.21 -9.21 -9.47
N VAL A 25 5.27 -8.74 -8.62
CA VAL A 25 4.85 -7.34 -8.57
C VAL A 25 6.02 -6.46 -8.13
N LEU A 26 6.69 -6.88 -7.05
CA LEU A 26 7.92 -6.25 -6.58
C LEU A 26 9.09 -7.19 -6.89
N ARG A 27 9.90 -6.83 -7.89
CA ARG A 27 11.03 -7.63 -8.35
C ARG A 27 12.14 -6.74 -8.87
N ILE A 28 13.36 -7.27 -8.96
CA ILE A 28 14.44 -6.59 -9.69
C ILE A 28 14.19 -6.71 -11.19
N ILE A 29 14.34 -5.60 -11.91
CA ILE A 29 14.29 -5.51 -13.37
C ILE A 29 15.62 -5.00 -13.91
N SER A 30 15.96 -5.43 -15.12
CA SER A 30 17.16 -4.97 -15.82
C SER A 30 16.83 -3.81 -16.76
N ARG A 31 17.69 -2.80 -16.77
CA ARG A 31 17.66 -1.70 -17.73
C ARG A 31 17.92 -2.24 -19.14
N LYS A 32 17.14 -1.78 -20.12
CA LYS A 32 17.32 -2.18 -21.53
C LYS A 32 18.61 -1.63 -22.16
N ASN A 33 18.93 -0.37 -21.90
CA ASN A 33 20.09 0.34 -22.48
C ASN A 33 20.93 0.94 -21.36
N ALA A 34 22.24 0.68 -21.30
CA ALA A 34 23.11 1.29 -20.29
C ALA A 34 23.02 2.82 -20.30
N LYS A 35 23.02 3.44 -19.11
CA LYS A 35 23.00 4.89 -18.93
C LYS A 35 24.09 5.24 -17.93
N ALA A 36 25.01 6.12 -18.32
CA ALA A 36 26.14 6.51 -17.48
C ALA A 36 25.63 7.07 -16.14
N GLY A 37 26.26 6.65 -15.04
CA GLY A 37 25.89 7.08 -13.68
C GLY A 37 24.59 6.48 -13.15
N MET A 38 23.99 5.49 -13.81
CA MET A 38 22.74 4.86 -13.40
C MET A 38 22.88 3.36 -13.21
N ALA A 39 22.09 2.80 -12.29
CA ALA A 39 22.07 1.37 -12.03
C ALA A 39 21.60 0.56 -13.26
N THR A 40 22.21 -0.61 -13.46
CA THR A 40 21.85 -1.59 -14.50
C THR A 40 20.63 -2.40 -14.13
N THR A 41 20.38 -2.57 -12.83
CA THR A 41 19.19 -3.22 -12.29
C THR A 41 18.57 -2.36 -11.20
N TYR A 42 17.26 -2.41 -11.07
CA TYR A 42 16.53 -1.67 -10.05
C TYR A 42 15.18 -2.34 -9.76
N PRO A 43 14.53 -2.05 -8.62
CA PRO A 43 13.23 -2.61 -8.31
C PRO A 43 12.14 -2.11 -9.28
N SER A 44 11.14 -2.95 -9.56
CA SER A 44 10.06 -2.69 -10.51
C SER A 44 9.19 -1.47 -10.16
N ASN A 45 9.27 -0.96 -8.93
CA ASN A 45 8.56 0.26 -8.52
C ASN A 45 9.36 1.56 -8.69
N ALA A 46 10.62 1.49 -9.07
CA ALA A 46 11.40 2.70 -9.38
C ALA A 46 11.10 3.26 -10.77
N ASP A 47 11.20 4.58 -10.87
CA ASP A 47 11.43 5.24 -12.14
C ASP A 47 12.89 4.98 -12.57
N GLY A 48 13.04 4.17 -13.62
CA GLY A 48 14.34 3.80 -14.18
C GLY A 48 15.16 4.97 -14.69
N ASP A 49 14.63 6.18 -14.85
CA ASP A 49 15.42 7.35 -15.24
C ASP A 49 15.76 8.30 -14.09
N SER A 50 15.35 7.97 -12.87
CA SER A 50 15.62 8.75 -11.66
C SER A 50 16.53 7.99 -10.68
N ALA A 51 17.75 8.48 -10.50
CA ALA A 51 18.72 7.91 -9.55
C ALA A 51 18.17 7.90 -8.11
N ALA A 52 17.46 8.96 -7.71
CA ALA A 52 16.81 9.05 -6.40
C ALA A 52 15.68 8.01 -6.24
N SER A 53 14.85 7.83 -7.27
CA SER A 53 13.79 6.82 -7.27
C SER A 53 14.37 5.42 -7.12
N ILE A 54 15.40 5.11 -7.90
CA ILE A 54 16.13 3.83 -7.84
C ILE A 54 16.70 3.59 -6.45
N ALA A 55 17.39 4.57 -5.86
CA ALA A 55 18.03 4.44 -4.56
C ALA A 55 17.01 4.17 -3.44
N ILE A 56 15.91 4.94 -3.41
CA ILE A 56 14.85 4.76 -2.40
C ILE A 56 14.14 3.42 -2.59
N ALA A 57 13.76 3.08 -3.83
CA ALA A 57 13.12 1.81 -4.13
C ALA A 57 14.01 0.62 -3.75
N GLN A 58 15.31 0.68 -4.03
CA GLN A 58 16.26 -0.36 -3.66
C GLN A 58 16.32 -0.54 -2.15
N ALA A 59 16.43 0.56 -1.40
CA ALA A 59 16.43 0.51 0.05
C ALA A 59 15.11 -0.06 0.63
N ILE A 60 13.96 0.22 0.01
CA ILE A 60 12.67 -0.40 0.39
C ILE A 60 12.70 -1.90 0.07
N PHE A 61 13.14 -2.27 -1.13
CA PHE A 61 13.20 -3.65 -1.59
C PHE A 61 14.07 -4.52 -0.68
N ASP A 62 15.27 -4.04 -0.32
CA ASP A 62 16.21 -4.76 0.55
C ASP A 62 15.60 -4.99 1.94
N GLN A 63 14.91 -3.98 2.48
CA GLN A 63 14.21 -4.10 3.75
C GLN A 63 13.10 -5.14 3.69
N ILE A 64 12.27 -5.14 2.64
CA ILE A 64 11.18 -6.11 2.46
C ILE A 64 11.74 -7.52 2.25
N GLN A 65 12.77 -7.68 1.43
CA GLN A 65 13.37 -8.98 1.11
C GLN A 65 14.05 -9.61 2.33
N SER A 66 14.59 -8.79 3.24
CA SER A 66 15.23 -9.26 4.48
C SER A 66 14.23 -9.81 5.52
N GLN A 67 12.92 -9.57 5.36
CA GLN A 67 11.92 -10.04 6.31
C GLN A 67 11.63 -11.54 6.16
N PRO A 68 11.35 -12.26 7.27
CA PRO A 68 10.88 -13.64 7.22
C PRO A 68 9.61 -13.76 6.36
N ARG A 69 9.62 -14.67 5.38
CA ARG A 69 8.50 -14.83 4.44
C ARG A 69 7.27 -15.41 5.15
N GLY A 70 6.14 -14.71 5.00
CA GLY A 70 4.82 -15.23 5.37
C GLY A 70 4.35 -16.33 4.41
N LYS A 71 3.29 -17.05 4.80
CA LYS A 71 2.67 -18.06 3.93
C LYS A 71 2.04 -17.36 2.73
N VAL A 72 2.41 -17.78 1.51
CA VAL A 72 1.88 -17.22 0.26
C VAL A 72 0.55 -17.92 -0.08
N ALA A 73 -0.52 -17.16 -0.30
CA ALA A 73 -1.80 -17.70 -0.76
C ALA A 73 -1.72 -18.07 -2.26
N GLY A 74 -2.33 -19.20 -2.65
CA GLY A 74 -2.25 -19.77 -4.00
C GLY A 74 -2.67 -18.82 -5.12
N HIS A 75 -1.97 -18.92 -6.27
CA HIS A 75 -2.17 -18.03 -7.41
C HIS A 75 -3.34 -18.48 -8.32
N ILE A 76 -4.01 -17.51 -8.95
CA ILE A 76 -4.92 -17.67 -10.10
C ILE A 76 -4.56 -16.53 -11.09
N SER A 77 -4.78 -16.65 -12.40
CA SER A 77 -4.34 -15.66 -13.42
C SER A 77 -5.11 -14.31 -13.42
N GLY A 78 -4.49 -13.20 -13.87
CA GLY A 78 -5.02 -11.81 -13.90
C GLY A 78 -4.06 -10.70 -13.38
N ASN A 79 -4.42 -9.40 -13.49
CA ASN A 79 -3.62 -8.22 -13.08
C ASN A 79 -3.10 -8.34 -11.63
N THR A 80 -1.81 -8.65 -11.51
CA THR A 80 -1.23 -9.23 -10.30
C THR A 80 -1.26 -8.29 -9.10
N PHE A 81 -1.00 -6.99 -9.29
CA PHE A 81 -0.96 -6.02 -8.19
C PHE A 81 -2.34 -5.82 -7.55
N GLU A 82 -3.36 -5.59 -8.37
CA GLU A 82 -4.74 -5.44 -7.92
C GLU A 82 -5.25 -6.67 -7.19
N ARG A 83 -4.92 -7.87 -7.69
CA ARG A 83 -5.24 -9.11 -6.98
C ARG A 83 -4.54 -9.20 -5.64
N THR A 84 -3.25 -8.85 -5.55
CA THR A 84 -2.51 -8.89 -4.28
C THR A 84 -3.11 -7.94 -3.25
N ILE A 85 -3.51 -6.72 -3.66
CA ILE A 85 -4.22 -5.77 -2.79
C ILE A 85 -5.60 -6.32 -2.40
N ARG A 86 -6.35 -6.89 -3.35
CA ARG A 86 -7.66 -7.49 -3.10
C ARG A 86 -7.60 -8.60 -2.06
N SER A 87 -6.63 -9.51 -2.19
CA SER A 87 -6.41 -10.60 -1.25
C SER A 87 -6.06 -10.06 0.13
N PHE A 88 -5.16 -9.06 0.22
CA PHE A 88 -4.80 -8.44 1.49
C PHE A 88 -6.00 -7.83 2.23
N ILE A 89 -6.82 -7.04 1.52
CA ILE A 89 -8.03 -6.45 2.10
C ILE A 89 -9.00 -7.57 2.54
N LYS A 90 -9.24 -8.57 1.69
CA LYS A 90 -10.15 -9.68 2.03
C LYS A 90 -9.71 -10.47 3.27
N GLU A 91 -8.41 -10.77 3.39
CA GLU A 91 -7.84 -11.50 4.51
C GLU A 91 -7.93 -10.71 5.81
N THR A 92 -7.52 -9.44 5.78
CA THR A 92 -7.56 -8.55 6.94
C THR A 92 -8.99 -8.32 7.43
N PHE A 93 -9.93 -8.04 6.51
CA PHE A 93 -11.35 -7.93 6.86
C PHE A 93 -11.93 -9.22 7.44
N SER A 94 -11.56 -10.37 6.89
CA SER A 94 -12.04 -11.66 7.40
C SER A 94 -11.55 -11.93 8.83
N ALA A 95 -10.34 -11.49 9.15
CA ALA A 95 -9.79 -11.63 10.49
C ALA A 95 -10.38 -10.59 11.47
N LEU A 96 -10.69 -9.37 11.02
CA LEU A 96 -11.42 -8.36 11.82
C LEU A 96 -12.85 -8.80 12.17
N LYS A 97 -13.49 -9.69 11.37
CA LYS A 97 -14.80 -10.29 11.70
C LYS A 97 -14.80 -11.10 13.01
N SER A 98 -13.65 -11.64 13.42
CA SER A 98 -13.50 -12.40 14.68
C SER A 98 -13.59 -11.49 15.91
N VAL A 99 -13.11 -10.25 15.77
CA VAL A 99 -13.04 -9.26 16.86
C VAL A 99 -14.38 -8.56 17.07
N ARG A 100 -15.22 -8.43 16.03
CA ARG A 100 -16.55 -7.78 16.12
C ARG A 100 -17.63 -8.77 16.63
N ARG A 101 -17.67 -9.05 17.95
CA ARG A 101 -18.82 -9.70 18.61
C ARG A 101 -20.01 -8.73 18.65
N GLY A 102 -20.78 -8.69 17.58
CA GLY A 102 -22.07 -7.99 17.53
C GLY A 102 -23.03 -8.72 16.58
N LYS A 103 -24.17 -9.20 17.10
CA LYS A 103 -25.23 -9.85 16.33
C LYS A 103 -25.85 -8.86 15.33
N GLY A 104 -25.46 -8.92 14.05
CA GLY A 104 -26.03 -8.11 12.98
C GLY A 104 -26.17 -8.90 11.68
N LYS A 105 -27.36 -8.83 11.05
CA LYS A 105 -27.84 -9.67 9.94
C LYS A 105 -26.86 -9.76 8.75
N SER A 106 -26.72 -10.98 8.24
CA SER A 106 -25.68 -11.50 7.33
C SER A 106 -25.61 -10.91 5.91
N ASN A 107 -26.43 -9.92 5.54
CA ASN A 107 -26.57 -9.46 4.14
C ASN A 107 -25.92 -8.11 3.80
N LYS A 108 -25.33 -7.38 4.75
CA LYS A 108 -24.57 -6.13 4.45
C LYS A 108 -23.11 -6.38 4.02
N LYS A 109 -22.59 -7.59 4.28
CA LYS A 109 -21.18 -7.99 4.14
C LYS A 109 -20.69 -8.15 2.68
N ALA A 110 -21.44 -8.87 1.86
CA ALA A 110 -21.09 -9.08 0.45
C ALA A 110 -21.20 -7.79 -0.37
N PHE A 111 -22.07 -6.86 0.06
CA PHE A 111 -22.32 -5.60 -0.62
C PHE A 111 -21.16 -4.61 -0.51
N PHE A 112 -20.43 -4.61 0.62
CA PHE A 112 -19.24 -3.78 0.82
C PHE A 112 -18.05 -4.27 -0.01
N GLU A 113 -17.79 -5.59 0.00
CA GLU A 113 -16.73 -6.20 -0.80
C GLU A 113 -16.98 -5.95 -2.31
N HIS A 114 -18.23 -6.06 -2.78
CA HIS A 114 -18.57 -5.86 -4.21
C HIS A 114 -18.46 -4.40 -4.68
N LYS A 115 -19.00 -3.42 -3.93
CA LYS A 115 -18.97 -2.00 -4.33
C LYS A 115 -17.59 -1.35 -4.27
N PHE A 116 -16.73 -1.82 -3.36
CA PHE A 116 -15.38 -1.29 -3.20
C PHE A 116 -14.51 -1.64 -4.42
N PHE A 117 -14.67 -2.83 -4.99
CA PHE A 117 -13.93 -3.24 -6.18
C PHE A 117 -14.47 -2.68 -7.49
N GLU A 118 -15.78 -2.46 -7.63
CA GLU A 118 -16.36 -1.83 -8.83
C GLU A 118 -15.87 -0.39 -9.06
N SER A 119 -15.44 0.27 -7.99
CA SER A 119 -15.02 1.68 -8.02
C SER A 119 -13.50 1.85 -8.11
N ALA A 120 -12.74 0.75 -8.12
CA ALA A 120 -11.29 0.82 -8.23
C ALA A 120 -10.88 1.13 -9.68
N LYS A 121 -10.34 2.32 -9.93
CA LYS A 121 -9.82 2.70 -11.24
C LYS A 121 -8.31 2.51 -11.25
N LYS A 122 -7.81 1.71 -12.19
CA LYS A 122 -6.37 1.58 -12.43
C LYS A 122 -5.82 2.93 -12.90
N SER A 123 -4.75 3.40 -12.25
CA SER A 123 -4.02 4.59 -12.70
C SER A 123 -2.76 4.18 -13.49
N ASP A 124 -1.97 3.23 -12.96
CA ASP A 124 -0.72 2.71 -13.56
C ASP A 124 -0.39 1.29 -13.00
N GLU A 125 0.83 0.78 -13.18
CA GLU A 125 1.22 -0.60 -12.77
C GLU A 125 1.25 -0.84 -11.25
N LEU A 126 1.47 0.19 -10.44
CA LEU A 126 1.66 0.08 -8.99
C LEU A 126 0.83 1.07 -8.17
N THR A 127 -0.17 1.70 -8.80
CA THR A 127 -1.15 2.58 -8.15
C THR A 127 -2.57 2.12 -8.44
N ILE A 128 -3.36 1.98 -7.37
CA ILE A 128 -4.78 1.69 -7.44
C ILE A 128 -5.55 2.81 -6.73
N LEU A 129 -6.43 3.47 -7.49
CA LEU A 129 -7.42 4.36 -6.93
C LEU A 129 -8.55 3.50 -6.34
N LEU A 130 -8.85 3.69 -5.06
CA LEU A 130 -9.97 3.10 -4.36
C LEU A 130 -11.02 4.19 -4.17
N VAL A 131 -11.96 4.28 -5.11
CA VAL A 131 -13.12 5.19 -4.95
C VAL A 131 -14.19 4.45 -4.15
N ARG A 132 -14.88 5.14 -3.24
CA ARG A 132 -16.02 4.56 -2.52
C ARG A 132 -17.29 5.31 -2.87
N ALA A 133 -18.34 4.57 -3.25
CA ALA A 133 -19.67 5.17 -3.41
C ALA A 133 -20.38 5.35 -2.04
N ARG A 134 -20.44 6.60 -1.54
CA ARG A 134 -21.45 7.24 -0.63
C ARG A 134 -21.02 7.81 0.76
N LYS A 135 -21.91 8.72 1.21
CA LYS A 135 -22.02 9.61 2.41
C LYS A 135 -21.57 9.02 3.75
N GLY A 136 -20.70 9.77 4.46
CA GLY A 136 -20.15 9.51 5.80
C GLY A 136 -18.80 10.23 5.98
N GLN A 137 -18.14 10.11 7.14
CA GLN A 137 -16.83 10.74 7.45
C GLN A 137 -15.59 9.91 7.02
N ALA A 138 -15.77 8.72 6.47
CA ALA A 138 -14.68 7.89 5.93
C ALA A 138 -14.19 8.43 4.57
N PRO A 139 -12.92 8.21 4.18
CA PRO A 139 -12.37 8.75 2.93
C PRO A 139 -13.21 8.35 1.71
N HIS A 140 -13.68 9.36 0.99
CA HIS A 140 -14.40 9.29 -0.29
C HIS A 140 -13.53 8.73 -1.42
N ILE A 141 -12.23 9.04 -1.42
CA ILE A 141 -11.26 8.62 -2.43
C ILE A 141 -9.93 8.29 -1.73
N ALA A 142 -9.51 7.02 -1.76
CA ALA A 142 -8.21 6.58 -1.26
C ALA A 142 -7.32 6.09 -2.40
N VAL A 143 -6.01 6.15 -2.24
CA VAL A 143 -5.05 5.57 -3.20
C VAL A 143 -4.17 4.57 -2.47
N VAL A 144 -3.91 3.41 -3.07
CA VAL A 144 -2.85 2.49 -2.63
C VAL A 144 -1.74 2.53 -3.66
N THR A 145 -0.50 2.83 -3.26
CA THR A 145 0.63 2.95 -4.19
C THR A 145 1.95 2.41 -3.63
N GLY A 146 2.78 1.91 -4.54
CA GLY A 146 4.19 1.54 -4.31
C GLY A 146 5.20 2.58 -4.77
N GLU A 147 4.76 3.80 -5.11
CA GLU A 147 5.62 4.89 -5.57
C GLU A 147 6.70 5.24 -4.52
N PRO A 148 7.99 5.08 -4.85
CA PRO A 148 9.09 5.32 -3.91
C PRO A 148 9.43 6.81 -3.71
N LEU A 149 9.12 7.72 -4.65
CA LEU A 149 9.50 9.13 -4.54
C LEU A 149 8.54 9.94 -3.67
N PRO A 150 9.02 10.59 -2.59
CA PRO A 150 8.18 11.43 -1.74
C PRO A 150 7.53 12.61 -2.44
N SER A 151 8.14 13.18 -3.47
CA SER A 151 7.55 14.26 -4.27
C SER A 151 6.29 13.79 -5.02
N ARG A 152 6.33 12.61 -5.64
CA ARG A 152 5.16 12.02 -6.31
C ARG A 152 4.08 11.58 -5.33
N LEU A 153 4.48 11.10 -4.15
CA LEU A 153 3.54 10.86 -3.06
C LEU A 153 2.87 12.17 -2.60
N ALA A 154 3.61 13.27 -2.54
CA ALA A 154 3.07 14.58 -2.23
C ALA A 154 2.11 15.08 -3.32
N ASP A 155 2.39 14.84 -4.61
CA ASP A 155 1.46 15.17 -5.69
C ASP A 155 0.11 14.45 -5.53
N LEU A 156 0.13 13.19 -5.08
CA LEU A 156 -1.08 12.41 -4.79
C LEU A 156 -1.77 12.85 -3.49
N ALA A 157 -1.00 13.05 -2.42
CA ALA A 157 -1.51 13.27 -1.07
C ALA A 157 -1.86 14.73 -0.77
N LEU A 158 -1.22 15.69 -1.43
CA LEU A 158 -1.40 17.13 -1.22
C LEU A 158 -2.00 17.83 -2.44
N GLY A 159 -2.05 17.16 -3.60
CA GLY A 159 -2.62 17.70 -4.83
C GLY A 159 -4.13 17.92 -4.79
N THR A 160 -4.65 18.52 -5.86
CA THR A 160 -6.05 18.97 -6.00
C THR A 160 -7.05 17.87 -6.35
N ALA A 161 -6.59 16.61 -6.44
CA ALA A 161 -7.40 15.48 -6.93
C ALA A 161 -8.53 15.04 -5.97
N GLY A 162 -8.71 15.71 -4.83
CA GLY A 162 -9.73 15.35 -3.84
C GLY A 162 -9.50 13.98 -3.21
N ILE A 163 -8.27 13.46 -3.25
CA ILE A 163 -7.87 12.24 -2.56
C ILE A 163 -7.88 12.53 -1.07
N ASP A 164 -8.48 11.67 -0.25
CA ASP A 164 -8.55 11.86 1.20
C ASP A 164 -7.32 11.28 1.91
N CYS A 165 -6.78 10.17 1.38
CA CYS A 165 -5.63 9.49 1.96
C CYS A 165 -4.90 8.64 0.92
N VAL A 166 -3.57 8.64 1.00
CA VAL A 166 -2.69 7.71 0.29
C VAL A 166 -2.20 6.65 1.27
N TYR A 167 -2.28 5.38 0.89
CA TYR A 167 -1.76 4.24 1.64
C TYR A 167 -0.56 3.69 0.89
N HIS A 168 0.61 3.78 1.51
CA HIS A 168 1.83 3.26 0.92
C HIS A 168 2.02 1.78 1.30
N LEU A 169 2.44 0.96 0.33
CA LEU A 169 2.61 -0.49 0.51
C LEU A 169 3.63 -0.86 1.60
N ALA A 170 4.57 0.05 1.87
CA ALA A 170 5.73 -0.17 2.73
C ALA A 170 6.17 1.13 3.42
N LEU A 171 5.26 1.82 4.12
CA LEU A 171 5.54 3.17 4.67
C LEU A 171 6.70 3.19 5.69
N PRO A 172 6.78 2.29 6.69
CA PRO A 172 7.94 2.15 7.56
C PRO A 172 9.26 1.98 6.80
N GLU A 173 9.27 1.18 5.74
CA GLU A 173 10.47 0.93 4.94
C GLU A 173 10.87 2.17 4.12
N LEU A 174 9.88 2.90 3.58
CA LEU A 174 10.11 4.19 2.90
C LEU A 174 10.71 5.22 3.87
N MET A 175 10.11 5.38 5.05
CA MET A 175 10.60 6.30 6.08
C MET A 175 12.06 6.00 6.44
N LYS A 176 12.35 4.74 6.74
CA LYS A 176 13.72 4.30 7.05
C LYS A 176 14.67 4.47 5.87
N ALA A 177 14.23 4.23 4.64
CA ALA A 177 15.05 4.41 3.43
C ALA A 177 15.45 5.88 3.25
N VAL A 178 14.49 6.79 3.32
CA VAL A 178 14.71 8.24 3.15
C VAL A 178 15.59 8.80 4.27
N GLU A 179 15.38 8.37 5.50
CA GLU A 179 16.23 8.72 6.65
C GLU A 179 17.66 8.21 6.46
N SER A 180 17.84 6.94 6.09
CA SER A 180 19.17 6.32 5.92
C SER A 180 19.96 6.92 4.74
N LEU A 181 19.25 7.30 3.68
CA LEU A 181 19.83 7.97 2.51
C LEU A 181 20.12 9.46 2.76
N LYS A 182 19.73 10.00 3.93
CA LYS A 182 19.91 11.41 4.33
C LYS A 182 19.35 12.42 3.32
N ILE A 183 18.19 12.09 2.74
CA ILE A 183 17.51 12.99 1.79
C ILE A 183 16.55 13.88 2.60
N GLU A 184 17.07 14.99 3.15
CA GLU A 184 16.38 15.82 4.15
C GLU A 184 15.00 16.34 3.69
N ASP A 185 14.92 16.88 2.46
CA ASP A 185 13.64 17.38 1.92
C ASP A 185 12.61 16.27 1.75
N SER A 186 13.06 15.10 1.29
CA SER A 186 12.22 13.91 1.18
C SER A 186 11.72 13.45 2.55
N TRP A 187 12.59 13.47 3.57
CA TRP A 187 12.21 13.11 4.94
C TRP A 187 11.15 14.06 5.48
N ARG A 188 11.36 15.37 5.29
CA ARG A 188 10.42 16.41 5.72
C ARG A 188 9.06 16.26 5.04
N LEU A 189 9.03 15.96 3.74
CA LEU A 189 7.80 15.72 3.00
C LEU A 189 7.05 14.49 3.51
N VAL A 190 7.71 13.34 3.64
CA VAL A 190 7.08 12.10 4.16
C VAL A 190 6.49 12.37 5.53
N ARG A 191 7.27 12.97 6.44
CA ARG A 191 6.82 13.27 7.79
C ARG A 191 5.61 14.21 7.82
N ALA A 192 5.62 15.29 7.05
CA ALA A 192 4.50 16.21 6.98
C ALA A 192 3.20 15.52 6.50
N MET A 193 3.30 14.63 5.50
CA MET A 193 2.14 13.87 5.01
C MET A 193 1.63 12.84 6.03
N VAL A 194 2.53 12.18 6.76
CA VAL A 194 2.18 11.21 7.82
C VAL A 194 1.52 11.92 9.00
N ASP A 195 2.13 13.00 9.50
CA ASP A 195 1.61 13.80 10.61
C ASP A 195 0.25 14.42 10.24
N GLY A 196 0.07 14.84 8.99
CA GLY A 196 -1.19 15.32 8.44
C GLY A 196 -2.24 14.24 8.16
N LYS A 197 -1.94 12.95 8.42
CA LYS A 197 -2.79 11.79 8.11
C LYS A 197 -3.18 11.65 6.64
N ARG A 198 -2.35 12.21 5.75
CA ARG A 198 -2.51 12.17 4.28
C ARG A 198 -1.77 10.98 3.67
N LEU A 199 -0.75 10.47 4.34
CA LEU A 199 0.00 9.27 3.98
C LEU A 199 -0.02 8.29 5.16
N LYS A 200 -0.45 7.05 4.91
CA LYS A 200 -0.59 5.97 5.91
C LYS A 200 0.03 4.66 5.42
N ASP A 201 0.28 3.71 6.33
CA ASP A 201 0.70 2.37 5.92
C ASP A 201 -0.50 1.56 5.45
N ILE A 202 -0.27 0.66 4.49
CA ILE A 202 -1.30 -0.27 3.99
C ILE A 202 -1.96 -1.10 5.11
N ALA A 203 -1.26 -1.36 6.23
CA ALA A 203 -1.83 -2.05 7.39
C ALA A 203 -2.94 -1.28 8.12
N GLU A 204 -3.05 0.03 7.90
CA GLU A 204 -4.09 0.88 8.48
C GLU A 204 -5.38 0.85 7.66
N LEU A 205 -5.28 0.60 6.35
CA LEU A 205 -6.41 0.59 5.42
C LEU A 205 -7.60 -0.27 5.89
N PRO A 206 -7.42 -1.52 6.38
CA PRO A 206 -8.55 -2.34 6.82
C PRO A 206 -9.32 -1.73 7.99
N PHE A 207 -8.63 -1.02 8.89
CA PHE A 207 -9.28 -0.35 10.03
C PHE A 207 -10.03 0.89 9.58
N ASP A 208 -9.40 1.74 8.77
CA ASP A 208 -10.04 2.96 8.24
C ASP A 208 -11.29 2.62 7.41
N LEU A 209 -11.28 1.48 6.71
CA LEU A 209 -12.44 0.97 5.99
C LEU A 209 -13.48 0.28 6.88
N ALA A 210 -13.13 -0.16 8.09
CA ALA A 210 -14.02 -0.86 9.02
C ALA A 210 -14.81 0.07 9.95
N VAL A 211 -14.40 1.33 10.10
CA VAL A 211 -15.04 2.36 10.96
C VAL A 211 -16.45 2.78 10.46
N THR A 212 -16.94 2.21 9.36
CA THR A 212 -18.31 2.44 8.90
C THR A 212 -19.31 1.52 9.61
N ASP A 213 -19.89 2.02 10.69
CA ASP A 213 -21.26 1.80 11.18
C ASP A 213 -21.22 2.14 12.66
N ASP A 214 -21.36 3.43 12.99
CA ASP A 214 -21.91 3.99 14.24
C ASP A 214 -21.83 5.53 14.17
N LEU A 215 -22.77 6.13 13.43
CA LEU A 215 -23.45 7.43 13.66
C LEU A 215 -24.61 7.55 12.67
#